data_AF-A0A918YWQ0-F1
#
_entry.id   AF-A0A918YWQ0-F1
#
_cell.length_a   1.000
_cell.length_b   1.000
_cell.length_c   1.000
_cell.angle_alpha   90.00
_cell.angle_beta   90.00
_cell.angle_gamma   90.00
#
_symmetry.space_group_name_H-M   'P 1'
#
loop_
_entity.id
_entity.type
_entity.pdbx_description
1 polymer ?
#
loop_
_entity_poly.entity_id
_entity_poly.type
_entity_poly.pdbx_seq_one_letter_code
_entity_poly.pdbx_strand_id
1 'polypeptide(L)'
;MIGATHAELGAYLLGIWGLPFPVVEAVAYHQTPARVTQARFDLLAVLAVAHALACEHAPQPLECTAAAPPALDEDYLRRLQAGLTWDEARARVESARKEYA
;
A
#
# COMPACT_ATOMS: atom_id res chain seq x y z
N MET A 1 -7.72 -1.52 -22.86
CA MET A 1 -7.98 -1.62 -21.41
C MET A 1 -9.04 -2.68 -21.19
N ILE A 2 -8.73 -3.69 -20.39
CA ILE A 2 -9.75 -4.60 -19.83
C ILE A 2 -10.51 -3.76 -18.79
N GLY A 3 -11.83 -3.94 -18.65
CA GLY A 3 -12.69 -3.10 -17.79
C GLY A 3 -12.45 -3.21 -16.27
N ALA A 4 -11.28 -3.67 -15.83
CA ALA A 4 -10.86 -3.83 -14.44
C ALA A 4 -9.34 -3.65 -14.30
N THR A 5 -8.92 -3.11 -13.14
CA THR A 5 -7.51 -2.99 -12.76
C THR A 5 -6.94 -4.32 -12.24
N HIS A 6 -5.61 -4.48 -12.23
CA HIS A 6 -4.97 -5.67 -11.65
C HIS A 6 -5.26 -5.82 -10.15
N ALA A 7 -5.39 -4.70 -9.43
CA ALA A 7 -5.78 -4.67 -8.02
C ALA A 7 -7.20 -5.22 -7.81
N GLU A 8 -8.16 -4.77 -8.61
CA GLU A 8 -9.55 -5.26 -8.58
C GLU A 8 -9.65 -6.75 -8.96
N LEU A 9 -8.94 -7.18 -9.99
CA LEU A 9 -8.89 -8.59 -10.40
C LEU A 9 -8.25 -9.48 -9.30
N GLY A 10 -7.15 -9.02 -8.70
CA GLY A 10 -6.49 -9.71 -7.59
C GLY A 10 -7.41 -9.84 -6.38
N ALA A 11 -8.07 -8.73 -5.97
CA ALA A 11 -9.03 -8.74 -4.87
C ALA A 11 -10.21 -9.68 -5.14
N TYR A 12 -10.74 -9.68 -6.36
CA TYR A 12 -11.83 -10.60 -6.77
C TYR A 12 -11.42 -12.07 -6.60
N LEU A 13 -10.21 -12.45 -7.05
CA LEU A 13 -9.70 -13.80 -6.88
C LEU A 13 -9.53 -14.17 -5.40
N LEU A 14 -8.99 -13.27 -4.58
CA LEU A 14 -8.84 -13.50 -3.14
C LEU A 14 -10.19 -13.66 -2.43
N GLY A 15 -11.21 -12.92 -2.87
CA GLY A 15 -12.58 -13.10 -2.40
C GLY A 15 -13.14 -14.50 -2.73
N ILE A 16 -12.90 -15.00 -3.95
CA ILE A 16 -13.30 -16.37 -4.35
C ILE A 16 -12.58 -17.43 -3.52
N TRP A 17 -11.30 -17.22 -3.21
CA TRP A 17 -10.53 -18.13 -2.36
C TRP A 17 -10.90 -18.05 -0.88
N GLY A 18 -11.79 -17.15 -0.49
CA GLY A 18 -12.31 -17.07 0.88
C GLY A 18 -11.38 -16.35 1.86
N LEU A 19 -10.52 -15.44 1.38
CA LEU A 19 -9.68 -14.65 2.27
C LEU A 19 -10.52 -13.62 3.07
N PRO A 20 -10.07 -13.24 4.28
CA PRO A 20 -10.76 -12.24 5.09
C PRO A 20 -10.94 -10.91 4.36
N PHE A 21 -12.10 -10.27 4.54
CA PHE A 21 -12.42 -9.00 3.90
C PHE A 21 -11.32 -7.92 4.03
N PRO A 22 -10.66 -7.72 5.19
CA PRO A 22 -9.58 -6.73 5.27
C PRO A 22 -8.42 -6.98 4.30
N VAL A 23 -8.12 -8.24 3.98
CA VAL A 23 -7.09 -8.61 2.99
C VAL A 23 -7.57 -8.27 1.58
N VAL A 24 -8.82 -8.62 1.28
CA VAL A 24 -9.45 -8.35 -0.03
C VAL A 24 -9.53 -6.83 -0.28
N GLU A 25 -9.99 -6.06 0.70
CA GLU A 25 -10.10 -4.60 0.64
C GLU A 25 -8.73 -3.94 0.48
N ALA A 26 -7.74 -4.37 1.27
CA ALA A 26 -6.38 -3.86 1.16
C ALA A 26 -5.83 -4.05 -0.26
N VAL A 27 -5.98 -5.23 -0.85
CA VAL A 27 -5.51 -5.49 -2.21
C VAL A 27 -6.28 -4.67 -3.24
N ALA A 28 -7.60 -4.54 -3.12
CA ALA A 28 -8.41 -3.76 -4.06
C ALA A 28 -8.02 -2.28 -4.10
N TYR A 29 -7.66 -1.70 -2.94
CA TYR A 29 -7.51 -0.25 -2.78
C TYR A 29 -6.10 0.21 -2.43
N HIS A 30 -5.08 -0.65 -2.33
CA HIS A 30 -3.73 -0.24 -1.91
C HIS A 30 -3.11 0.89 -2.75
N GLN A 31 -3.45 0.99 -4.04
CA GLN A 31 -3.00 2.08 -4.91
C GLN A 31 -3.85 3.36 -4.77
N THR A 32 -5.06 3.24 -4.21
CA THR A 32 -6.02 4.33 -4.03
C THR A 32 -6.68 4.30 -2.64
N PRO A 33 -5.89 4.31 -1.54
CA PRO A 33 -6.40 4.09 -0.19
C PRO A 33 -7.45 5.14 0.23
N ALA A 34 -7.39 6.35 -0.33
CA ALA A 34 -8.38 7.41 -0.11
C ALA A 34 -9.82 7.07 -0.56
N ARG A 35 -10.02 6.01 -1.37
CA ARG A 35 -11.35 5.51 -1.74
C ARG A 35 -12.05 4.77 -0.59
N VAL A 36 -11.31 4.39 0.45
CA VAL A 36 -11.83 3.74 1.64
C VAL A 36 -11.71 4.71 2.82
N THR A 37 -12.79 4.85 3.60
CA THR A 37 -12.74 5.67 4.82
C THR A 37 -12.01 4.89 5.91
N GLN A 38 -10.78 5.30 6.20
CA GLN A 38 -9.96 4.70 7.24
C GLN A 38 -9.98 5.57 8.49
N ALA A 39 -10.34 4.97 9.62
CA ALA A 39 -10.39 5.65 10.92
C ALA A 39 -9.09 5.49 11.73
N ARG A 40 -8.25 4.52 11.36
CA ARG A 40 -6.99 4.18 12.05
C ARG A 40 -6.03 3.54 11.07
N PHE A 41 -4.80 3.34 11.51
CA PHE A 41 -3.78 2.61 10.77
C PHE A 41 -4.13 1.12 10.72
N ASP A 42 -4.72 0.70 9.60
CA ASP A 42 -5.22 -0.65 9.34
C ASP A 42 -4.41 -1.35 8.23
N LEU A 43 -4.87 -2.53 7.81
CA LEU A 43 -4.15 -3.33 6.82
C LEU A 43 -4.04 -2.63 5.46
N LEU A 44 -5.06 -1.88 5.04
CA LEU A 44 -5.00 -1.09 3.81
C LEU A 44 -3.95 0.01 3.94
N ALA A 45 -3.87 0.70 5.09
CA ALA A 45 -2.87 1.73 5.33
C ALA A 45 -1.45 1.16 5.30
N VAL A 46 -1.24 0.02 5.97
CA VAL A 46 0.05 -0.70 5.97
C VAL A 46 0.46 -1.06 4.56
N LEU A 47 -0.45 -1.68 3.78
CA LEU A 47 -0.14 -2.13 2.43
C LEU A 47 0.13 -0.96 1.48
N ALA A 48 -0.62 0.14 1.60
CA ALA A 48 -0.41 1.33 0.80
C ALA A 48 0.96 1.98 1.06
N VAL A 49 1.35 2.10 2.34
CA VAL A 49 2.67 2.62 2.74
C VAL A 49 3.80 1.70 2.26
N ALA A 50 3.64 0.38 2.45
CA ALA A 50 4.62 -0.59 2.00
C ALA A 50 4.79 -0.59 0.48
N HIS A 51 3.69 -0.48 -0.28
CA HIS A 51 3.73 -0.36 -1.74
C HIS A 51 4.45 0.92 -2.19
N ALA A 52 4.15 2.07 -1.56
CA ALA A 52 4.83 3.33 -1.87
C ALA A 52 6.35 3.23 -1.63
N LEU A 53 6.77 2.69 -0.47
CA LEU A 53 8.17 2.46 -0.13
C LEU A 53 8.87 1.49 -1.09
N ALA A 54 8.19 0.41 -1.49
CA ALA A 54 8.73 -0.54 -2.46
C ALA A 54 8.95 0.14 -3.83
N CYS A 55 8.01 1.00 -4.24
CA CYS A 55 8.08 1.72 -5.50
C CYS A 55 9.22 2.73 -5.60
N GLU A 56 9.61 3.36 -4.50
CA GLU A 56 10.79 4.25 -4.47
C GLU A 56 12.09 3.55 -4.88
N HIS A 57 12.14 2.23 -4.77
CA HIS A 57 13.33 1.44 -5.01
C HIS A 57 13.22 0.48 -6.21
N ALA A 58 12.12 0.54 -6.97
CA ALA A 58 11.92 -0.33 -8.11
C ALA A 58 12.85 0.08 -9.26
N PRO A 59 13.66 -0.83 -9.84
CA PRO A 59 14.60 -0.50 -10.91
C PRO A 59 13.91 -0.17 -12.25
N GLN A 60 12.61 -0.51 -12.40
CA GLN A 60 11.82 -0.18 -13.59
C GLN A 60 10.48 0.46 -13.20
N PRO A 61 10.06 1.57 -13.86
CA PRO A 61 8.77 2.25 -13.60
C PRO A 61 7.52 1.40 -13.90
N LEU A 62 7.67 0.29 -14.63
CA LEU A 62 6.56 -0.51 -15.18
C LEU A 62 5.73 -1.22 -14.09
N GLU A 63 6.28 -1.46 -12.90
CA GLU A 63 5.58 -2.13 -11.80
C GLU A 63 4.82 -1.15 -10.87
N CYS A 64 5.19 0.13 -10.90
CA CYS A 64 4.62 1.19 -10.06
C CYS A 64 3.80 2.19 -10.89
N THR A 65 2.99 1.66 -11.80
CA THR A 65 2.14 2.44 -12.73
C THR A 65 0.82 2.85 -12.09
N ALA A 66 0.91 3.52 -10.95
CA ALA A 66 -0.08 4.47 -10.51
C ALA A 66 0.73 5.49 -9.72
N ALA A 67 0.87 6.71 -10.26
CA ALA A 67 1.53 7.81 -9.57
C ALA A 67 1.17 7.72 -8.09
N ALA A 68 2.18 7.52 -7.22
CA ALA A 68 1.97 7.37 -5.79
C ALA A 68 0.93 8.43 -5.40
N PRO A 69 -0.23 8.02 -4.84
CA PRO A 69 -1.31 8.97 -4.64
C PRO A 69 -0.71 10.14 -3.86
N PRO A 70 -0.95 11.40 -4.29
CA PRO A 70 -0.27 12.59 -3.77
C PRO A 70 -0.61 12.91 -2.30
N ALA A 71 -1.08 11.92 -1.53
CA ALA A 71 -1.59 12.01 -0.18
C ALA A 71 -1.09 10.88 0.73
N LEU A 72 -0.09 10.06 0.32
CA LEU A 72 0.59 9.12 1.23
C LEU A 72 1.83 9.79 1.84
N ASP A 73 1.59 10.82 2.66
CA ASP A 73 2.61 11.65 3.30
C ASP A 73 2.55 11.53 4.84
N GLU A 74 3.31 12.38 5.52
CA GLU A 74 3.34 12.45 6.98
C GLU A 74 1.96 12.78 7.58
N ASP A 75 1.15 13.58 6.88
CA ASP A 75 -0.19 13.96 7.35
C ASP A 75 -1.16 12.78 7.28
N TYR A 76 -1.01 11.90 6.29
CA TYR A 76 -1.75 10.64 6.22
C TYR A 76 -1.42 9.71 7.40
N LEU A 77 -0.14 9.52 7.70
CA LEU A 77 0.28 8.69 8.85
C LEU A 77 -0.22 9.27 10.18
N ARG A 78 -0.16 10.60 10.32
CA ARG A 78 -0.68 11.30 11.51
C ARG A 78 -2.18 11.16 11.64
N ARG A 79 -2.94 11.35 10.56
CA ARG A 79 -4.41 11.21 10.54
C ARG A 79 -4.86 9.80 10.94
N LEU A 80 -4.11 8.78 10.52
CA LEU A 80 -4.40 7.39 10.87
C LEU A 80 -3.81 6.95 12.21
N GLN A 81 -3.10 7.84 12.92
CA GLN A 81 -2.47 7.55 14.21
C GLN A 81 -1.49 6.36 14.12
N ALA A 82 -0.70 6.29 13.05
CA ALA A 82 0.19 5.16 12.76
C ALA A 82 1.28 4.91 13.81
N GLY A 83 1.62 5.93 14.62
CA GLY A 83 2.68 5.84 15.63
C GLY A 83 4.09 5.70 15.03
N LEU A 84 4.26 6.06 13.76
CA LEU A 84 5.52 6.07 13.03
C LEU A 84 5.55 7.24 12.05
N THR A 85 6.75 7.76 11.77
CA THR A 85 6.97 8.78 10.73
C THR A 85 7.36 8.14 9.40
N TRP A 86 7.25 8.90 8.31
CA TRP A 86 7.67 8.42 6.99
C TRP A 86 9.18 8.09 6.98
N ASP A 87 9.99 8.92 7.63
CA ASP A 87 11.44 8.71 7.74
C ASP A 87 11.78 7.44 8.54
N GLU A 88 11.05 7.17 9.62
CA GLU A 88 11.20 5.92 10.37
C GLU A 88 10.83 4.69 9.53
N ALA A 89 9.74 4.78 8.74
CA ALA A 89 9.33 3.71 7.83
C ALA A 89 10.43 3.43 6.78
N ARG A 90 10.95 4.49 6.16
CA ARG A 90 12.03 4.42 5.17
C ARG A 90 13.30 3.82 5.77
N ALA A 91 13.70 4.27 6.96
CA ALA A 91 14.88 3.77 7.66
C ALA A 91 14.77 2.27 7.99
N ARG A 92 13.58 1.79 8.37
CA ARG A 92 13.33 0.37 8.61
C ARG A 92 13.44 -0.47 7.33
N VAL A 93 12.88 0.00 6.22
CA VAL A 93 13.00 -0.69 4.92
C VAL A 93 14.46 -0.78 4.48
N GLU A 94 15.21 0.31 4.59
CA GLU A 94 16.63 0.33 4.23
C GLU A 94 17.47 -0.59 5.14
N SER A 95 17.18 -0.61 6.43
CA SER A 95 17.86 -1.51 7.38
C SER A 95 17.58 -2.97 7.06
N ALA A 96 16.32 -3.33 6.80
CA ALA A 96 15.93 -4.69 6.42
C ALA A 96 16.59 -5.12 5.10
N ARG A 97 16.68 -4.23 4.10
CA ARG A 97 17.34 -4.54 2.83
C ARG A 97 18.82 -4.86 3.00
N LYS A 98 19.55 -4.14 3.87
CA LYS A 98 20.97 -4.41 4.15
C LYS A 98 21.20 -5.74 4.86
N GLU A 99 20.23 -6.18 5.65
CA GLU A 99 20.31 -7.44 6.39
C GLU A 99 20.11 -8.67 5.47
N TYR A 100 19.35 -8.51 4.38
CA TYR A 100 18.99 -9.58 3.44
C TYR A 100 19.63 -9.47 2.05
N ALA A 101 20.57 -8.55 1.83
CA ALA A 101 21.36 -8.40 0.60
C ALA A 101 22.75 -9.04 0.75
#